data_AF-A0A1S1HSN7-F1
#
_entry.id   AF-A0A1S1HSN7-F1
#
_cell.length_a   1.000
_cell.length_b   1.000
_cell.length_c   1.000
_cell.angle_alpha   90.00
_cell.angle_beta   90.00
_cell.angle_gamma   90.00
#
_symmetry.space_group_name_H-M   'P 1'
#
loop_
_entity.id
_entity.type
_entity.pdbx_description
1 polymer ?
#
loop_
_entity_poly.entity_id
_entity_poly.type
_entity_poly.pdbx_seq_one_letter_code
_entity_poly.pdbx_strand_id
1 'polypeptide(L)'
;MVNHKCISLIEANEILSPILGDNIEIINFIDYAKDDSFLLVKQLKNWEEKDDIDILKEINLHNYQLGELIVLNDFLYINKIAFLLDAKDIDCFLDEYFKKYSIFLIDGDTYFFSISKKELLLFNHDGYFMVYKLPIKLVEKGIDKHMKFKGKL
;
A
#
# COMPACT_ATOMS: atom_id res chain seq x y z
N MET A 1 6.56 20.44 10.48
CA MET A 1 7.44 19.38 11.01
C MET A 1 6.81 18.09 10.55
N VAL A 2 7.48 17.33 9.68
CA VAL A 2 6.92 16.11 9.09
C VAL A 2 6.88 15.04 10.18
N ASN A 3 5.70 14.51 10.50
CA ASN A 3 5.55 13.44 11.48
C ASN A 3 5.42 12.10 10.74
N HIS A 4 6.52 11.61 10.19
CA HIS A 4 6.62 10.24 9.71
C HIS A 4 7.48 9.42 10.67
N LYS A 5 7.14 8.14 10.85
CA LYS A 5 7.88 7.17 11.66
C LYS A 5 8.25 5.97 10.80
N CYS A 6 9.54 5.69 10.67
CA CYS A 6 10.00 4.41 10.15
C CYS A 6 9.72 3.33 11.22
N ILE A 7 8.99 2.29 10.84
CA ILE A 7 8.66 1.15 11.70
C ILE A 7 9.16 -0.14 11.05
N SER A 8 9.38 -1.18 11.86
CA SER A 8 9.68 -2.52 11.33
C SER A 8 8.44 -3.13 10.67
N LEU A 9 8.66 -4.09 9.76
CA LEU A 9 7.57 -4.85 9.15
C LEU A 9 6.79 -5.68 10.18
N ILE A 10 7.43 -6.07 11.30
CA ILE A 10 6.78 -6.74 12.43
C ILE A 10 5.78 -5.80 13.10
N GLU A 11 6.20 -4.59 13.47
CA GLU A 11 5.32 -3.57 14.05
C GLU A 11 4.18 -3.20 13.07
N ALA A 12 4.49 -3.05 11.78
CA ALA A 12 3.47 -2.80 10.76
C ALA A 12 2.45 -3.94 10.70
N ASN A 13 2.89 -5.20 10.75
CA ASN A 13 2.03 -6.36 10.77
C ASN A 13 1.18 -6.46 12.04
N GLU A 14 1.71 -6.10 13.21
CA GLU A 14 0.95 -6.03 14.46
C GLU A 14 -0.20 -5.02 14.36
N ILE A 15 0.05 -3.86 13.72
CA ILE A 15 -0.97 -2.83 13.50
C ILE A 15 -1.99 -3.26 12.43
N LEU A 16 -1.53 -3.85 11.32
CA LEU A 16 -2.36 -4.15 10.17
C LEU A 16 -3.14 -5.46 10.30
N SER A 17 -2.63 -6.45 11.02
CA SER A 17 -3.27 -7.78 11.05
C SER A 17 -4.72 -7.78 11.54
N PRO A 18 -5.14 -6.98 12.54
CA PRO A 18 -6.53 -6.91 12.96
C PRO A 18 -7.47 -6.35 11.88
N ILE A 19 -6.98 -5.50 10.98
CA ILE A 19 -7.79 -4.90 9.90
C ILE A 19 -7.71 -5.70 8.60
N LEU A 20 -6.58 -6.33 8.32
CA LEU A 20 -6.39 -7.22 7.18
C LEU A 20 -7.15 -8.54 7.34
N GLY A 21 -7.44 -8.95 8.58
CA GLY A 21 -7.98 -10.27 8.91
C GLY A 21 -6.94 -11.39 8.77
N ASP A 22 -5.67 -11.02 8.53
CA ASP A 22 -4.55 -11.91 8.34
C ASP A 22 -3.21 -11.15 8.51
N ASN A 23 -2.08 -11.82 8.36
CA ASN A 23 -0.77 -11.19 8.27
C ASN A 23 -0.63 -10.34 7.00
N ILE A 24 0.33 -9.41 7.03
CA ILE A 24 0.61 -8.48 5.94
C ILE A 24 0.97 -9.19 4.62
N GLU A 25 1.46 -10.44 4.69
CA GLU A 25 1.82 -11.25 3.52
C GLU A 25 0.61 -11.58 2.62
N ILE A 26 -0.62 -11.41 3.10
CA ILE A 26 -1.83 -11.54 2.28
C ILE A 26 -1.82 -10.62 1.04
N ILE A 27 -1.08 -9.51 1.07
CA ILE A 27 -0.94 -8.62 -0.10
C ILE A 27 -0.31 -9.32 -1.30
N ASN A 28 0.53 -10.35 -1.09
CA ASN A 28 1.12 -11.13 -2.18
C ASN A 28 0.07 -11.94 -2.97
N PHE A 29 -1.18 -11.95 -2.50
CA PHE A 29 -2.31 -12.63 -3.11
C PHE A 29 -3.42 -11.66 -3.52
N ILE A 30 -3.16 -10.35 -3.55
CA ILE A 30 -4.18 -9.34 -3.81
C ILE A 30 -4.81 -9.45 -5.20
N ASP A 31 -4.08 -10.01 -6.18
CA ASP A 31 -4.61 -10.34 -7.52
C ASP A 31 -5.72 -11.41 -7.49
N TYR A 32 -5.87 -12.12 -6.38
CA TYR A 32 -6.95 -13.08 -6.13
C TYR A 32 -8.06 -12.50 -5.25
N ALA A 33 -8.10 -11.19 -5.05
CA ALA A 33 -9.19 -10.54 -4.34
C ALA A 33 -10.53 -10.80 -5.04
N LYS A 34 -11.61 -10.93 -4.26
CA LYS A 34 -12.98 -11.05 -4.81
C LYS A 34 -13.37 -9.73 -5.47
N ASP A 35 -14.05 -9.80 -6.61
CA ASP A 35 -14.46 -8.63 -7.40
C ASP A 35 -15.29 -7.61 -6.61
N ASP A 36 -16.03 -8.03 -5.59
CA ASP A 36 -16.82 -7.15 -4.72
C ASP A 36 -16.01 -6.46 -3.60
N SER A 37 -14.73 -6.80 -3.48
CA SER A 37 -13.83 -6.31 -2.42
C SER A 37 -12.95 -5.13 -2.83
N PHE A 38 -12.97 -4.74 -4.11
CA PHE A 38 -12.18 -3.61 -4.59
C PHE A 38 -12.87 -2.79 -5.68
N LEU A 39 -12.36 -1.59 -5.88
CA LEU A 39 -12.78 -0.67 -6.92
C LEU A 39 -11.54 -0.24 -7.73
N LEU A 40 -11.57 -0.48 -9.03
CA LEU A 40 -10.65 0.17 -9.95
C LEU A 40 -11.06 1.63 -10.11
N VAL A 41 -10.22 2.56 -9.66
CA VAL A 41 -10.52 3.99 -9.69
C VAL A 41 -10.07 4.62 -11.01
N LYS A 42 -8.82 4.36 -11.40
CA LYS A 42 -8.20 4.98 -12.57
C LYS A 42 -7.00 4.17 -13.06
N GLN A 43 -6.65 4.35 -14.32
CA GLN A 43 -5.35 3.95 -14.86
C GLN A 43 -4.60 5.21 -15.32
N LEU A 44 -3.34 5.35 -14.91
CA LEU A 44 -2.44 6.40 -15.38
C LEU A 44 -1.56 5.83 -16.49
N LYS A 45 -1.71 6.38 -17.70
CA LYS A 45 -0.82 6.06 -18.82
C LYS A 45 0.50 6.81 -18.65
N ASN A 46 1.60 6.18 -19.04
CA ASN A 46 2.95 6.74 -18.95
C ASN A 46 3.28 7.23 -17.54
N TRP A 47 2.84 6.48 -16.52
CA TRP A 47 3.09 6.86 -15.12
C TRP A 47 4.58 6.83 -14.78
N GLU A 48 5.36 5.98 -15.45
CA GLU A 48 6.83 5.86 -15.30
C GLU A 48 7.58 7.14 -15.69
N GLU A 49 6.96 8.05 -16.46
CA GLU A 49 7.54 9.35 -16.83
C GLU A 49 7.28 10.44 -15.77
N LYS A 50 6.53 10.12 -14.70
CA LYS A 50 6.06 11.06 -13.68
C LYS A 50 6.82 10.87 -12.39
N ASP A 51 6.94 11.94 -11.61
CA ASP A 51 7.39 11.84 -10.23
C ASP A 51 6.23 11.46 -9.28
N ASP A 52 6.57 11.10 -8.04
CA ASP A 52 5.60 10.69 -7.02
C ASP A 52 4.51 11.73 -6.80
N ILE A 53 4.88 13.02 -6.77
CA ILE A 53 3.95 14.12 -6.47
C ILE A 53 2.91 14.23 -7.58
N ASP A 54 3.32 14.14 -8.84
CA ASP A 54 2.43 14.19 -9.98
C ASP A 54 1.50 12.98 -10.04
N ILE A 55 2.00 11.78 -9.70
CA ILE A 55 1.16 10.59 -9.56
C ILE A 55 0.09 10.81 -8.47
N LEU A 56 0.49 11.28 -7.28
CA LEU A 56 -0.44 11.51 -6.15
C LEU A 56 -1.54 12.52 -6.49
N LYS A 57 -1.20 13.59 -7.23
CA LYS A 57 -2.18 14.56 -7.73
C LYS A 57 -3.15 13.91 -8.70
N GLU A 58 -2.67 13.10 -9.64
CA GLU A 58 -3.52 12.51 -10.68
C GLU A 58 -4.49 11.44 -10.19
N ILE A 59 -4.10 10.70 -9.15
CA ILE A 59 -4.98 9.78 -8.42
C ILE A 59 -5.84 10.48 -7.36
N ASN A 60 -5.62 11.79 -7.16
CA ASN A 60 -6.28 12.62 -6.16
C ASN A 60 -6.21 12.04 -4.74
N LEU A 61 -5.03 11.58 -4.31
CA LEU A 61 -4.86 10.89 -3.02
C LEU A 61 -5.43 11.72 -1.84
N HIS A 62 -5.21 13.03 -1.85
CA HIS A 62 -5.68 13.96 -0.81
C HIS A 62 -7.20 14.03 -0.65
N ASN A 63 -7.98 13.61 -1.65
CA ASN A 63 -9.45 13.56 -1.55
C ASN A 63 -9.91 12.36 -0.70
N TYR A 64 -9.07 11.35 -0.54
CA TYR A 64 -9.31 10.27 0.37
C TYR A 64 -8.94 10.78 1.77
N GLN A 65 -9.95 11.02 2.61
CA GLN A 65 -9.74 11.38 4.03
C GLN A 65 -9.11 10.22 4.83
N LEU A 66 -7.85 9.88 4.57
CA LEU A 66 -7.24 8.60 4.96
C LEU A 66 -6.78 8.55 6.43
N GLY A 67 -6.61 9.70 7.08
CA GLY A 67 -6.06 9.76 8.44
C GLY A 67 -4.64 9.18 8.50
N GLU A 68 -4.35 8.32 9.47
CA GLU A 68 -3.06 7.62 9.55
C GLU A 68 -2.92 6.54 8.48
N LEU A 69 -1.76 6.54 7.84
CA LEU A 69 -1.34 5.65 6.78
C LEU A 69 -0.14 4.81 7.21
N ILE A 70 -0.19 3.52 6.89
CA ILE A 70 1.02 2.71 6.74
C ILE A 70 1.33 2.59 5.25
N VAL A 71 2.55 2.93 4.87
CA VAL A 71 3.03 2.91 3.49
C VAL A 71 4.09 1.84 3.32
N LEU A 72 3.93 1.07 2.26
CA LEU A 72 4.79 -0.04 1.89
C LEU A 72 4.94 -0.09 0.36
N ASN A 73 6.13 -0.43 -0.11
CA ASN A 73 6.40 -0.81 -1.50
C ASN A 73 7.41 -1.96 -1.49
N ASP A 74 7.82 -2.44 -2.66
CA ASP A 74 8.76 -3.56 -2.77
C ASP A 74 10.09 -3.30 -2.06
N PHE A 75 10.67 -2.10 -2.24
CA PHE A 75 11.91 -1.72 -1.57
C PHE A 75 11.78 -1.82 -0.04
N LEU A 76 10.70 -1.27 0.52
CA LEU A 76 10.45 -1.27 1.96
C LEU A 76 10.19 -2.69 2.49
N TYR A 77 9.43 -3.50 1.75
CA TYR A 77 9.13 -4.88 2.10
C TYR A 77 10.39 -5.76 2.15
N ILE A 78 11.27 -5.62 1.16
CA ILE A 78 12.57 -6.32 1.11
C ILE A 78 13.44 -5.91 2.30
N ASN A 79 13.48 -4.62 2.63
CA ASN A 79 14.24 -4.08 3.75
C ASN A 79 13.56 -4.27 5.12
N LYS A 80 12.43 -4.96 5.18
CA LYS A 80 11.67 -5.26 6.42
C LYS A 80 11.30 -4.01 7.22
N ILE A 81 10.98 -2.93 6.53
CA ILE A 81 10.51 -1.66 7.11
C ILE A 81 9.22 -1.18 6.44
N ALA A 82 8.53 -0.27 7.10
CA ALA A 82 7.39 0.48 6.57
C ALA A 82 7.39 1.90 7.16
N PHE A 83 6.55 2.78 6.63
CA PHE A 83 6.39 4.13 7.16
C PHE A 83 4.98 4.35 7.68
N LEU A 84 4.88 4.85 8.92
CA LEU A 84 3.64 5.32 9.54
C LEU A 84 3.64 6.85 9.51
N LEU A 85 2.60 7.46 8.95
CA LEU A 85 2.44 8.91 8.86
C LEU A 85 0.98 9.31 8.74
N ASP A 86 0.66 10.57 8.95
CA ASP A 86 -0.65 11.13 8.59
C ASP A 86 -0.70 11.38 7.07
N ALA A 87 -1.83 11.08 6.44
CA ALA A 87 -2.04 11.30 5.00
C ALA A 87 -1.77 12.74 4.56
N LYS A 88 -2.02 13.74 5.42
CA LYS A 88 -1.73 15.15 5.10
C LYS A 88 -0.23 15.43 4.96
N ASP A 89 0.62 14.57 5.53
CA ASP A 89 2.08 14.74 5.54
C ASP A 89 2.75 14.01 4.36
N ILE A 90 1.99 13.32 3.50
CA ILE A 90 2.52 12.48 2.40
C ILE A 90 3.40 13.28 1.43
N ASP A 91 2.98 14.46 1.00
CA ASP A 91 3.73 15.26 0.02
C ASP A 91 5.11 15.64 0.56
N CYS A 92 5.18 16.04 1.84
CA CYS A 92 6.47 16.36 2.48
C CYS A 92 7.32 15.11 2.69
N PHE A 93 6.67 13.97 2.99
CA PHE A 93 7.36 12.69 3.17
C PHE A 93 8.02 12.21 1.87
N LEU A 94 7.41 12.39 0.70
CA LEU A 94 7.98 11.98 -0.58
C LEU A 94 9.36 12.61 -0.83
N ASP A 95 9.48 13.92 -0.57
CA ASP A 95 10.75 14.64 -0.69
C ASP A 95 11.83 14.08 0.25
N GLU A 96 11.47 13.76 1.50
CA GLU A 96 12.38 13.20 2.49
C GLU A 96 12.77 11.75 2.15
N TYR A 97 11.82 10.97 1.65
CA TYR A 97 12.01 9.61 1.18
C TYR A 97 13.02 9.58 0.02
N PHE A 98 12.79 10.39 -1.02
CA PHE A 98 13.68 10.47 -2.17
C PHE A 98 15.08 10.93 -1.77
N LYS A 99 15.20 11.96 -0.92
CA LYS A 99 16.52 12.42 -0.41
C LYS A 99 17.26 11.32 0.35
N LYS A 100 16.55 10.49 1.10
CA LYS A 100 17.15 9.44 1.94
C LYS A 100 17.54 8.21 1.14
N TYR A 101 16.71 7.77 0.22
CA TYR A 101 16.87 6.50 -0.48
C TYR A 101 17.28 6.63 -1.96
N SER A 102 17.24 7.84 -2.53
CA SER A 102 17.53 8.12 -3.94
C SER A 102 16.69 7.30 -4.93
N ILE A 103 15.45 6.96 -4.51
CA ILE A 103 14.45 6.23 -5.28
C ILE A 103 13.09 6.86 -5.05
N PHE A 104 12.21 6.78 -6.05
CA PHE A 104 10.81 7.18 -5.91
C PHE A 104 10.07 6.18 -5.01
N LEU A 105 9.08 6.67 -4.26
CA LEU A 105 8.22 5.82 -3.46
C LEU A 105 7.31 4.98 -4.37
N ILE A 106 6.75 5.60 -5.40
CA ILE A 106 5.85 5.00 -6.36
C ILE A 106 6.67 4.52 -7.56
N ASP A 107 7.36 3.40 -7.34
CA ASP A 107 8.13 2.67 -8.36
C ASP A 107 7.69 1.20 -8.33
N GLY A 108 6.62 0.90 -9.07
CA GLY A 108 5.93 -0.38 -9.04
C GLY A 108 4.77 -0.41 -8.02
N ASP A 109 4.59 -1.56 -7.35
CA ASP A 109 3.48 -1.76 -6.42
C ASP A 109 3.69 -0.97 -5.12
N THR A 110 2.79 -0.03 -4.86
CA THR A 110 2.79 0.81 -3.66
C THR A 110 1.45 0.73 -2.94
N TYR A 111 1.53 0.42 -1.65
CA TYR A 111 0.42 0.13 -0.77
C TYR A 111 0.29 1.24 0.28
N PHE A 112 -0.87 1.88 0.34
CA PHE A 112 -1.24 2.84 1.38
C PHE A 112 -2.40 2.28 2.19
N PHE A 113 -2.12 1.79 3.39
CA PHE A 113 -3.13 1.27 4.31
C PHE A 113 -3.68 2.39 5.18
N SER A 114 -4.95 2.74 5.00
CA SER A 114 -5.67 3.61 5.94
C SER A 114 -6.19 2.78 7.10
N ILE A 115 -5.60 3.01 8.28
CA ILE A 115 -5.99 2.30 9.51
C ILE A 115 -7.42 2.70 9.91
N SER A 116 -7.71 3.99 9.83
CA SER A 116 -9.00 4.55 10.26
C SER A 116 -10.16 4.13 9.37
N LYS A 117 -9.95 4.10 8.04
CA LYS A 117 -10.98 3.70 7.07
C LYS A 117 -11.06 2.20 6.83
N LYS A 118 -10.03 1.45 7.23
CA LYS A 118 -9.87 0.03 6.89
C LYS A 118 -9.93 -0.17 5.38
N GLU A 119 -9.16 0.66 4.67
CA GLU A 119 -9.01 0.62 3.22
C GLU A 119 -7.54 0.45 2.88
N LEU A 120 -7.27 -0.30 1.80
CA LEU A 120 -5.96 -0.34 1.17
C LEU A 120 -6.07 0.34 -0.19
N LEU A 121 -5.26 1.35 -0.40
CA LEU A 121 -5.07 2.00 -1.69
C LEU A 121 -3.82 1.39 -2.33
N LEU A 122 -3.98 0.79 -3.50
CA LEU A 122 -2.89 0.18 -4.27
C LEU A 122 -2.69 1.00 -5.54
N PHE A 123 -1.47 1.46 -5.75
CA PHE A 123 -0.99 1.84 -7.08
C PHE A 123 -0.08 0.71 -7.57
N ASN A 124 -0.44 0.03 -8.65
CA ASN A 124 0.33 -1.12 -9.14
C ASN A 124 1.29 -0.73 -10.28
N HIS A 125 2.22 -1.64 -10.60
CA HIS A 125 3.21 -1.48 -11.66
C HIS A 125 2.63 -1.26 -13.07
N ASP A 126 1.38 -1.64 -13.32
CA ASP A 126 0.68 -1.37 -14.59
C ASP A 126 0.02 0.03 -14.64
N GLY A 127 0.21 0.84 -13.60
CA GLY A 127 -0.34 2.18 -13.46
C GLY A 127 -1.81 2.23 -13.03
N TYR A 128 -2.36 1.12 -12.53
CA TYR A 128 -3.72 1.09 -11.99
C TYR A 128 -3.75 1.56 -10.54
N PHE A 129 -4.68 2.47 -10.26
CA PHE A 129 -5.03 2.87 -8.91
C PHE A 129 -6.32 2.19 -8.48
N MET A 130 -6.24 1.40 -7.42
CA MET A 130 -7.31 0.55 -6.90
C MET A 130 -7.51 0.79 -5.41
N VAL A 131 -8.76 0.67 -4.96
CA VAL A 131 -9.13 0.80 -3.55
C VAL A 131 -9.77 -0.50 -3.09
N TYR A 132 -9.16 -1.16 -2.12
CA TYR A 132 -9.62 -2.41 -1.52
C TYR A 132 -10.26 -2.13 -0.16
N LYS A 133 -11.43 -2.73 0.08
CA LYS A 133 -12.02 -2.79 1.42
C LYS A 133 -11.32 -3.87 2.23
N LEU A 134 -10.92 -3.55 3.46
CA LEU A 134 -10.32 -4.52 4.38
C LEU A 134 -11.40 -5.14 5.30
N PRO A 135 -11.30 -6.44 5.64
CA PRO A 135 -10.22 -7.38 5.32
C PRO A 135 -10.22 -7.83 3.84
N ILE A 136 -9.04 -8.16 3.31
CA ILE A 136 -8.91 -8.66 1.93
C ILE A 136 -9.57 -10.04 1.84
N LYS A 137 -10.56 -10.17 0.95
CA LYS A 137 -11.25 -11.44 0.71
C LYS A 137 -10.71 -12.05 -0.57
N LEU A 138 -10.13 -13.25 -0.47
CA LEU A 138 -9.63 -13.98 -1.63
C LEU A 138 -10.71 -14.89 -2.24
N VAL A 139 -10.65 -15.12 -3.55
CA VAL A 139 -11.35 -16.23 -4.21
C VAL A 139 -10.73 -17.58 -3.80
N GLU A 140 -11.45 -18.68 -4.03
CA GLU A 140 -11.01 -20.04 -3.62
C GLU A 140 -9.59 -20.37 -4.08
N LYS A 141 -9.25 -20.09 -5.35
CA LYS A 141 -7.90 -20.26 -5.89
C LYS A 141 -6.84 -19.45 -5.14
N GLY A 142 -7.19 -18.24 -4.68
CA GLY A 142 -6.31 -17.39 -3.87
C GLY A 142 -6.11 -17.94 -2.47
N ILE A 143 -7.19 -18.41 -1.84
CA ILE A 143 -7.15 -19.05 -0.51
C ILE A 143 -6.23 -20.28 -0.55
N ASP A 144 -6.37 -21.15 -1.55
CA ASP A 144 -5.53 -22.34 -1.72
C ASP A 144 -4.04 -22.00 -1.82
N LYS A 145 -3.72 -20.95 -2.58
CA LYS A 145 -2.33 -20.49 -2.74
C LYS A 145 -1.78 -19.91 -1.45
N HIS A 146 -2.57 -19.08 -0.77
CA HIS A 146 -2.22 -18.47 0.50
C HIS A 146 -1.97 -19.50 1.60
N MET A 147 -2.85 -20.50 1.73
CA MET A 147 -2.70 -21.58 2.71
C MET A 147 -1.44 -22.43 2.45
N LYS A 148 -1.12 -22.71 1.18
CA LYS A 148 0.12 -23.42 0.81
C LYS A 148 1.38 -22.60 1.08
N PHE A 149 1.30 -21.28 0.99
CA PHE A 149 2.39 -20.39 1.35
C PHE A 149 2.61 -20.36 2.86
N LYS A 150 1.54 -20.17 3.63
CA LYS A 150 1.58 -20.19 5.10
C LYS A 150 2.11 -21.49 5.68
N GLY A 151 1.74 -22.64 5.09
CA GLY A 151 2.23 -23.94 5.55
C GLY A 151 3.71 -24.23 5.27
N LYS A 152 4.42 -23.33 4.60
CA LYS A 152 5.87 -23.43 4.31
C LYS A 152 6.73 -22.53 5.20
N LEU A 153 6.11 -21.64 5.98
CA LEU A 153 6.76 -20.79 6.98
C LEU A 153 6.79 -21.53 8.34
#